data_AF-A0A6A2ZPK4-F1
#
_entry.id   AF-A0A6A2ZPK4-F1
#
_cell.length_a   1.000
_cell.length_b   1.000
_cell.length_c   1.000
_cell.angle_alpha   90.00
_cell.angle_beta   90.00
_cell.angle_gamma   90.00
#
_symmetry.space_group_name_H-M   'P 1'
#
loop_
_entity.id
_entity.type
_entity.pdbx_description
1 polymer ?
#
loop_
_entity_poly.entity_id
_entity_poly.type
_entity_poly.pdbx_seq_one_letter_code
_entity_poly.pdbx_strand_id
1 'polypeptide(L)'
;MHYLCKVLAEKNPTLLDVHLDFVSLEAAAKIHLKVLAEEMQAIVKGLEKVKQELAASENEGPVSDVFRKTLKEFISGSEAEAASVTHLYTEVGKNADSLALYFGEDPTRCPFEQVTTTLLNFVRLFRKAHEENMKQAEVEQKKVEKEAETDKNKGTEEAE
;
A
#
# COMPACT_ATOMS: atom_id res chain seq x y z
N MET A 1 7.98 -2.01 21.15
CA MET A 1 8.50 -1.22 20.01
C MET A 1 9.61 -0.27 20.43
N HIS A 2 9.43 0.60 21.43
CA HIS A 2 10.47 1.56 21.86
C HIS A 2 11.86 0.97 22.08
N TYR A 3 11.96 -0.17 22.77
CA TYR A 3 13.24 -0.85 22.99
C TYR A 3 13.92 -1.24 21.67
N LEU A 4 13.18 -1.83 20.74
CA LEU A 4 13.70 -2.18 19.41
C LEU A 4 14.23 -0.93 18.69
N CYS A 5 13.48 0.17 18.69
CA CYS A 5 13.92 1.41 18.06
C CYS A 5 15.17 2.01 18.74
N LYS A 6 15.33 1.89 20.07
CA LYS A 6 16.58 2.29 20.76
C LYS A 6 17.76 1.43 20.33
N VAL A 7 17.60 0.11 20.34
CA VAL A 7 18.65 -0.82 19.92
C VAL A 7 19.05 -0.58 18.46
N LEU A 8 18.08 -0.30 17.58
CA LEU A 8 18.37 0.04 16.18
C LEU A 8 19.06 1.39 16.05
N ALA A 9 18.66 2.41 16.81
CA ALA A 9 19.36 3.70 16.82
C ALA A 9 20.84 3.57 17.24
N GLU A 10 21.17 2.62 18.11
CA GLU A 10 22.55 2.37 18.52
C GLU A 10 23.33 1.49 17.53
N LYS A 11 22.68 0.45 16.99
CA LYS A 11 23.37 -0.60 16.21
C LYS A 11 23.29 -0.42 14.71
N ASN A 12 22.17 0.08 14.21
CA ASN A 12 21.95 0.32 12.78
C ASN A 12 20.85 1.36 12.54
N PRO A 13 21.19 2.66 12.60
CA PRO A 13 20.22 3.75 12.48
C PRO A 13 19.46 3.76 11.16
N THR A 14 20.04 3.25 10.07
CA THR A 14 19.43 3.26 8.72
C THR A 14 18.10 2.50 8.67
N LEU A 15 17.90 1.53 9.56
CA LEU A 15 16.65 0.77 9.65
C LEU A 15 15.49 1.56 10.28
N LEU A 16 15.76 2.74 10.87
CA LEU A 16 14.72 3.61 11.43
C LEU A 16 13.89 4.30 10.34
N ASP A 17 14.49 4.46 9.15
CA ASP A 17 13.89 5.11 7.99
C ASP A 17 13.07 4.16 7.10
N VAL A 18 12.86 2.91 7.52
CA VAL A 18 12.10 1.88 6.78
C VAL A 18 10.73 2.37 6.28
N HIS A 19 10.10 3.30 7.00
CA HIS A 19 8.83 3.90 6.60
C HIS A 19 8.88 4.65 5.26
N LEU A 20 10.05 5.09 4.83
CA LEU A 20 10.28 5.74 3.52
C LEU A 20 10.24 4.74 2.36
N ASP A 21 10.55 3.47 2.62
CA ASP A 21 10.47 2.40 1.60
C ASP A 21 9.03 1.90 1.40
N PHE A 22 8.13 2.19 2.35
CA PHE A 22 6.74 1.71 2.37
C PHE A 22 5.70 2.81 2.10
N VAL A 23 6.03 3.82 1.30
CA VAL A 23 5.13 4.97 1.02
C VAL A 23 3.78 4.57 0.40
N SER A 24 3.75 3.51 -0.41
CA SER A 24 2.52 3.02 -1.05
C SER A 24 1.65 2.17 -0.13
N LEU A 25 2.14 1.80 1.06
CA LEU A 25 1.48 0.83 1.93
C LEU A 25 0.13 1.34 2.48
N GLU A 26 0.02 2.64 2.72
CA GLU A 26 -1.23 3.30 3.11
C GLU A 26 -2.33 3.16 2.05
N ALA A 27 -1.96 3.33 0.77
CA ALA A 27 -2.88 3.17 -0.34
C ALA A 27 -3.21 1.69 -0.57
N ALA A 28 -2.19 0.83 -0.48
CA ALA A 28 -2.34 -0.61 -0.62
C ALA A 28 -3.32 -1.20 0.40
N ALA A 29 -3.25 -0.77 1.66
CA ALA A 29 -4.16 -1.25 2.72
C ALA A 29 -5.63 -0.85 2.53
N LYS A 30 -5.95 0.04 1.57
CA LYS A 30 -7.32 0.46 1.24
C LYS A 30 -7.88 -0.28 0.02
N ILE A 31 -7.04 -0.99 -0.72
CA ILE A 31 -7.47 -1.79 -1.87
C ILE A 31 -8.28 -2.97 -1.37
N HIS A 32 -9.36 -3.28 -2.06
CA HIS A 32 -10.15 -4.48 -1.83
C HIS A 32 -10.10 -5.34 -3.10
N LEU A 33 -9.31 -6.42 -3.07
CA LEU A 33 -9.07 -7.26 -4.25
C LEU A 33 -10.35 -7.91 -4.76
N LYS A 34 -11.26 -8.27 -3.86
CA LYS A 34 -12.57 -8.81 -4.23
C LYS A 34 -13.37 -7.83 -5.10
N VAL A 35 -13.42 -6.56 -4.72
CA VAL A 35 -14.13 -5.53 -5.48
C VAL A 35 -13.45 -5.33 -6.84
N LEU A 36 -12.12 -5.32 -6.87
CA LEU A 36 -11.37 -5.22 -8.12
C LEU A 36 -11.64 -6.40 -9.07
N ALA A 37 -11.80 -7.61 -8.52
CA ALA A 37 -12.21 -8.79 -9.27
C ALA A 37 -13.59 -8.63 -9.90
N GLU A 38 -14.54 -8.12 -9.10
CA GLU A 38 -15.93 -7.88 -9.53
C GLU A 38 -15.99 -6.85 -10.66
N GLU A 39 -15.26 -5.74 -10.55
CA GLU A 39 -15.16 -4.70 -11.58
C GLU A 39 -14.49 -5.23 -12.87
N MET A 40 -13.37 -5.96 -12.75
CA MET A 40 -12.72 -6.61 -13.90
C MET A 40 -13.70 -7.55 -14.62
N GLN A 41 -14.42 -8.41 -13.88
CA GLN A 41 -15.41 -9.30 -14.46
C GLN A 41 -16.58 -8.54 -15.11
N ALA A 42 -17.01 -7.42 -14.53
CA ALA A 42 -18.06 -6.58 -15.09
C ALA A 42 -17.63 -5.99 -16.44
N ILE A 43 -16.38 -5.51 -16.56
CA ILE A 43 -15.81 -5.02 -17.83
C ILE A 43 -15.80 -6.12 -18.89
N VAL A 44 -15.25 -7.30 -18.56
CA VAL A 44 -15.16 -8.42 -19.50
C VAL A 44 -16.56 -8.87 -19.95
N LYS A 45 -17.49 -9.05 -19.01
CA LYS A 45 -18.89 -9.43 -19.34
C LYS A 45 -19.60 -8.36 -20.15
N GLY A 46 -19.35 -7.09 -19.85
CA GLY A 46 -19.89 -5.95 -20.61
C GLY A 46 -19.45 -6.01 -22.06
N LEU A 47 -18.15 -6.21 -22.31
CA LEU A 47 -17.62 -6.34 -23.66
C LEU A 47 -18.22 -7.54 -24.40
N GLU A 48 -18.42 -8.68 -23.74
CA GLU A 48 -19.05 -9.83 -24.42
C GLU A 48 -20.52 -9.60 -24.78
N LYS A 49 -21.28 -8.86 -23.96
CA LYS A 49 -22.62 -8.43 -24.35
C LYS A 49 -22.58 -7.52 -25.58
N VAL A 50 -21.63 -6.59 -25.64
CA VAL A 50 -21.45 -5.69 -26.78
C VAL A 50 -21.16 -6.49 -28.07
N LYS A 51 -20.34 -7.56 -27.99
CA LYS A 51 -20.11 -8.46 -29.14
C LYS A 51 -21.36 -9.25 -29.54
N GLN A 52 -22.16 -9.69 -28.57
CA GLN A 52 -23.43 -10.38 -28.84
C GLN A 52 -24.44 -9.46 -29.55
N GLU A 53 -24.56 -8.21 -29.11
CA GLU A 53 -25.43 -7.20 -29.77
C GLU A 53 -24.96 -6.92 -31.21
N LEU A 54 -23.65 -6.82 -31.43
CA LEU A 54 -23.11 -6.70 -32.79
C LEU A 54 -23.52 -7.89 -33.67
N ALA A 55 -23.40 -9.13 -33.16
CA ALA A 55 -23.79 -10.33 -33.89
C ALA A 55 -25.31 -10.37 -34.16
N ALA A 56 -26.14 -9.98 -33.19
CA ALA A 56 -27.59 -9.94 -33.35
C ALA A 56 -28.03 -8.94 -34.44
N SER A 57 -27.35 -7.79 -34.52
CA SER A 57 -27.69 -6.71 -35.46
C SER A 57 -27.44 -7.04 -36.94
N GLU A 58 -26.74 -8.15 -37.27
CA GLU A 58 -26.50 -8.58 -38.65
C GLU A 58 -27.81 -8.89 -39.40
N ASN A 59 -28.87 -9.26 -38.68
CA ASN A 59 -30.17 -9.62 -39.24
C ASN A 59 -31.15 -8.43 -39.39
N GLU A 60 -30.75 -7.21 -38.98
CA GLU A 60 -31.63 -6.04 -38.93
C GLU A 60 -31.65 -5.20 -40.23
N GLY A 61 -30.86 -5.60 -41.23
CA GLY A 61 -30.80 -4.91 -42.51
C GLY A 61 -30.08 -3.55 -42.48
N PRO A 62 -30.30 -2.67 -43.49
CA PRO A 62 -29.50 -1.45 -43.66
C PRO A 62 -29.63 -0.42 -42.52
N VAL A 63 -30.69 -0.49 -41.72
CA VAL A 63 -30.93 0.48 -40.64
C VAL A 63 -29.86 0.38 -39.53
N SER A 64 -29.23 -0.79 -39.34
CA SER A 64 -28.18 -0.99 -38.33
C SER A 64 -26.75 -0.82 -38.87
N ASP A 65 -26.56 -0.40 -40.14
CA ASP A 65 -25.23 -0.28 -40.75
C ASP A 65 -24.26 0.63 -39.97
N VAL A 66 -24.75 1.80 -39.54
CA VAL A 66 -23.97 2.77 -38.75
C VAL A 66 -23.64 2.21 -37.36
N PHE A 67 -24.59 1.50 -36.76
CA PHE A 67 -24.41 0.83 -35.47
C PHE A 67 -23.32 -0.24 -35.55
N ARG A 68 -23.39 -1.14 -36.54
CA ARG A 68 -22.41 -2.20 -36.76
C ARG A 68 -21.01 -1.66 -37.00
N LYS A 69 -20.88 -0.60 -37.80
CA LYS A 69 -19.58 0.04 -38.06
C LYS A 69 -18.97 0.60 -36.77
N THR A 70 -19.74 1.39 -36.03
CA THR A 70 -19.28 2.01 -34.77
C THR A 70 -18.88 0.96 -33.74
N LEU A 71 -19.66 -0.11 -33.60
CA LEU A 71 -19.38 -1.20 -32.67
C LEU A 71 -18.13 -2.00 -33.02
N LYS A 72 -17.91 -2.30 -34.30
CA LYS A 72 -16.69 -2.99 -34.75
C LYS A 72 -15.44 -2.18 -34.40
N GLU A 73 -15.46 -0.88 -34.64
CA GLU A 73 -14.36 0.02 -34.27
C GLU A 73 -14.15 0.04 -32.75
N PHE A 74 -15.22 0.19 -31.96
CA PHE A 74 -15.15 0.16 -30.50
C PHE A 74 -14.61 -1.16 -29.94
N ILE A 75 -15.12 -2.30 -30.42
CA ILE A 75 -14.71 -3.64 -29.98
C ILE A 75 -13.22 -3.85 -30.27
N SER A 76 -12.76 -3.47 -31.47
CA SER A 76 -11.36 -3.64 -31.87
C SER A 76 -10.36 -2.95 -30.93
N GLY A 77 -10.72 -1.78 -30.38
CA GLY A 77 -9.91 -1.11 -29.36
C GLY A 77 -10.09 -1.70 -27.96
N SER A 78 -11.33 -2.05 -27.60
CA SER A 78 -11.68 -2.46 -26.23
C SER A 78 -11.22 -3.88 -25.87
N GLU A 79 -11.03 -4.75 -26.86
CA GLU A 79 -10.56 -6.13 -26.63
C GLU A 79 -9.15 -6.19 -26.03
N ALA A 80 -8.24 -5.34 -26.54
CA ALA A 80 -6.88 -5.27 -26.02
C ALA A 80 -6.85 -4.78 -24.56
N GLU A 81 -7.67 -3.77 -24.25
CA GLU A 81 -7.80 -3.23 -22.89
C GLU A 81 -8.43 -4.24 -21.93
N ALA A 82 -9.47 -4.96 -22.35
CA ALA A 82 -10.09 -6.02 -21.54
C ALA A 82 -9.13 -7.19 -21.26
N ALA A 83 -8.31 -7.56 -22.24
CA ALA A 83 -7.25 -8.56 -22.06
C ALA A 83 -6.16 -8.05 -21.08
N SER A 84 -5.76 -6.78 -21.24
CA SER A 84 -4.77 -6.13 -20.38
C SER A 84 -5.21 -6.08 -18.92
N VAL A 85 -6.44 -5.62 -18.62
CA VAL A 85 -6.94 -5.55 -17.24
C VAL A 85 -7.06 -6.94 -16.61
N THR A 86 -7.46 -7.95 -17.40
CA THR A 86 -7.54 -9.34 -16.94
C THR A 86 -6.16 -9.89 -16.57
N HIS A 87 -5.15 -9.61 -17.41
CA HIS A 87 -3.77 -9.99 -17.15
C HIS A 87 -3.22 -9.29 -15.89
N LEU A 88 -3.42 -7.97 -15.78
CA LEU A 88 -2.98 -7.19 -14.61
C LEU A 88 -3.59 -7.72 -13.31
N TYR A 89 -4.90 -8.00 -13.30
CA TYR A 89 -5.56 -8.56 -12.11
C TYR A 89 -5.00 -9.95 -11.74
N THR A 90 -4.70 -10.77 -12.73
CA THR A 90 -4.07 -12.09 -12.51
C THR A 90 -2.70 -11.95 -11.83
N GLU A 91 -1.87 -11.01 -12.30
CA GLU A 91 -0.56 -10.74 -11.69
C GLU A 91 -0.69 -10.17 -10.27
N VAL A 92 -1.67 -9.29 -10.02
CA VAL A 92 -1.97 -8.80 -8.67
C VAL A 92 -2.32 -9.96 -7.73
N GLY A 93 -3.15 -10.91 -8.17
CA GLY A 93 -3.49 -12.10 -7.38
C GLY A 93 -2.26 -12.93 -7.01
N LYS A 94 -1.39 -13.24 -7.98
CA LYS A 94 -0.15 -13.99 -7.73
C LYS A 94 0.78 -13.27 -6.75
N ASN A 95 0.90 -11.95 -6.88
CA ASN A 95 1.75 -11.15 -6.01
C ASN A 95 1.19 -11.06 -4.58
N ALA A 96 -0.14 -10.95 -4.44
CA ALA A 96 -0.82 -10.99 -3.16
C ALA A 96 -0.58 -12.33 -2.43
N ASP A 97 -0.75 -13.45 -3.14
CA ASP A 97 -0.49 -14.78 -2.58
C ASP A 97 0.98 -14.94 -2.19
N SER A 98 1.90 -14.48 -3.05
CA SER A 98 3.34 -14.53 -2.78
C SER A 98 3.73 -13.71 -1.55
N LEU A 99 3.07 -12.57 -1.32
CA LEU A 99 3.30 -11.74 -0.14
C LEU A 99 2.89 -12.47 1.15
N ALA A 100 1.73 -13.12 1.17
CA ALA A 100 1.30 -13.92 2.31
C ALA A 100 2.29 -15.07 2.58
N LEU A 101 2.68 -15.81 1.53
CA LEU A 101 3.65 -16.90 1.63
C LEU A 101 5.02 -16.44 2.13
N TYR A 102 5.48 -15.26 1.72
CA TYR A 102 6.76 -14.69 2.18
C TYR A 102 6.81 -14.53 3.71
N PHE A 103 5.68 -14.18 4.33
CA PHE A 103 5.55 -14.07 5.79
C PHE A 103 5.17 -15.39 6.47
N GLY A 104 5.12 -16.50 5.72
CA GLY A 104 4.74 -17.82 6.24
C GLY A 104 3.24 -17.99 6.50
N GLU A 105 2.41 -17.11 5.94
CA GLU A 105 0.96 -17.16 6.04
C GLU A 105 0.35 -17.98 4.90
N ASP A 106 -0.84 -18.52 5.14
CA ASP A 106 -1.65 -19.19 4.11
C ASP A 106 -2.48 -18.13 3.35
N PRO A 107 -2.28 -17.95 2.02
CA PRO A 107 -3.01 -16.95 1.23
C PRO A 107 -4.54 -17.10 1.29
N THR A 108 -5.05 -18.32 1.51
CA THR A 108 -6.49 -18.57 1.61
C THR A 108 -7.09 -18.12 2.94
N ARG A 109 -6.25 -17.89 3.95
CA ARG A 109 -6.64 -17.52 5.32
C ARG A 109 -6.17 -16.13 5.72
N CYS A 110 -5.14 -15.60 5.06
CA CYS A 110 -4.56 -14.29 5.29
C CYS A 110 -4.61 -13.48 3.98
N PRO A 111 -5.74 -12.81 3.69
CA PRO A 111 -5.91 -12.06 2.46
C PRO A 111 -4.98 -10.85 2.41
N PHE A 112 -4.73 -10.35 1.20
CA PHE A 112 -3.86 -9.20 0.92
C PHE A 112 -4.13 -7.99 1.83
N GLU A 113 -5.41 -7.67 2.05
CA GLU A 113 -5.85 -6.54 2.87
C GLU A 113 -5.42 -6.69 4.33
N GLN A 114 -5.44 -7.92 4.85
CA GLN A 114 -4.98 -8.22 6.21
C GLN A 114 -3.47 -8.07 6.31
N VAL A 115 -2.71 -8.60 5.34
CA VAL A 115 -1.24 -8.50 5.33
C VAL A 115 -0.79 -7.04 5.25
N THR A 116 -1.34 -6.28 4.31
CA THR A 116 -1.02 -4.85 4.13
C THR A 116 -1.43 -4.00 5.33
N THR A 117 -2.60 -4.25 5.93
CA THR A 117 -3.03 -3.59 7.17
C THR A 117 -2.09 -3.89 8.33
N THR A 118 -1.65 -5.14 8.46
CA THR A 118 -0.72 -5.55 9.52
C THR A 118 0.63 -4.86 9.38
N LEU A 119 1.19 -4.85 8.16
CA LEU A 119 2.42 -4.12 7.85
C LEU A 119 2.27 -2.61 8.11
N LEU A 120 1.15 -2.02 7.69
CA LEU A 120 0.91 -0.59 7.88
C LEU A 120 0.89 -0.22 9.36
N ASN A 121 0.20 -1.03 10.17
CA ASN A 121 0.15 -0.85 11.62
C ASN A 121 1.54 -0.99 12.24
N PHE A 122 2.33 -1.97 11.81
CA PHE A 122 3.71 -2.14 12.26
C PHE A 122 4.55 -0.89 11.94
N VAL A 123 4.55 -0.42 10.69
CA VAL A 123 5.32 0.76 10.25
C VAL A 123 4.92 2.00 11.05
N ARG A 124 3.62 2.22 11.27
CA ARG A 124 3.11 3.34 12.07
C ARG A 124 3.56 3.26 13.53
N LEU A 125 3.44 2.09 14.15
CA LEU A 125 3.85 1.88 15.55
C LEU A 125 5.36 2.02 15.72
N PHE A 126 6.13 1.50 14.76
CA PHE A 126 7.58 1.59 14.73
C PHE A 126 8.04 3.06 14.62
N ARG A 127 7.51 3.80 13.64
CA ARG A 127 7.80 5.23 13.46
C ARG A 127 7.44 6.04 14.70
N LYS A 128 6.24 5.86 15.24
CA LYS A 128 5.78 6.55 16.44
C LYS A 128 6.71 6.29 17.64
N ALA A 129 7.09 5.03 17.87
CA ALA A 129 7.98 4.68 18.96
C ALA A 129 9.38 5.30 18.81
N HIS A 130 9.88 5.41 17.57
CA HIS A 130 11.14 6.09 17.30
C HIS A 130 11.05 7.60 17.58
N GLU A 131 10.00 8.28 17.10
CA GLU A 131 9.77 9.70 17.34
C GLU A 131 9.63 10.02 18.85
N GLU A 132 8.94 9.15 19.60
CA GLU A 132 8.80 9.28 21.06
C GLU A 132 10.13 9.08 21.79
N ASN A 133 10.97 8.13 21.35
CA ASN A 133 12.31 7.95 21.90
C ASN A 133 13.19 9.18 21.71
N MET A 134 13.15 9.81 20.53
CA MET A 134 13.91 11.04 20.25
C MET A 134 13.48 12.18 21.18
N LYS A 135 12.16 12.40 21.30
CA LYS A 135 11.62 13.43 22.20
C LYS A 135 12.04 13.20 23.66
N GLN A 136 12.00 11.95 24.12
CA GLN A 136 12.43 11.61 25.48
C GLN A 136 13.93 11.86 25.68
N ALA A 137 14.77 11.49 24.72
CA ALA A 137 16.21 11.73 24.77
C ALA A 137 16.55 13.23 24.80
N GLU A 138 15.86 14.05 24.01
CA GLU A 138 16.01 15.51 24.03
C GLU A 138 15.63 16.13 25.39
N VAL A 139 14.56 15.64 26.02
CA VAL A 139 14.13 16.11 27.34
C VAL A 139 15.15 15.72 28.42
N GLU A 140 15.66 14.49 28.37
CA GLU A 140 16.68 13.99 29.31
C GLU A 140 18.00 14.76 29.16
N GLN A 141 18.46 15.03 27.93
CA GLN A 141 19.66 15.84 27.68
C GLN A 141 19.51 17.26 28.26
N LYS A 142 18.38 17.93 28.02
CA LYS A 142 18.12 19.27 28.57
C LYS A 142 18.08 19.29 30.10
N LYS A 143 17.63 18.20 30.73
CA LYS A 143 17.63 18.08 32.19
C LYS A 143 19.05 17.94 32.73
N VAL A 144 19.87 17.07 32.12
CA VAL A 144 21.28 16.87 32.49
C VAL A 144 22.08 18.16 32.30
N GLU A 145 21.86 18.89 31.21
CA GLU A 145 22.51 20.19 30.96
C GLU A 145 22.17 21.22 32.04
N LYS A 146 20.89 21.36 32.40
CA LYS A 146 20.45 22.27 33.47
C LYS A 146 21.01 21.91 34.84
N GLU A 147 21.05 20.62 35.17
CA GLU A 147 21.64 20.13 36.42
C GLU A 147 23.15 20.41 36.45
N ALA A 148 23.86 20.21 35.34
CA ALA A 148 25.29 20.53 35.23
C ALA A 148 25.59 22.04 35.33
N GLU A 149 24.72 22.91 34.82
CA GLU A 149 24.85 24.37 34.98
C GLU A 149 24.60 24.82 36.42
N THR A 150 23.60 24.24 37.10
CA THR A 150 23.31 24.57 38.50
C THR A 150 24.41 24.11 39.45
N ASP A 151 25.01 22.95 39.23
CA ASP A 151 26.16 22.47 40.02
C ASP A 151 27.43 23.31 39.76
N LYS A 152 27.66 23.75 38.51
CA LYS A 152 28.78 24.66 38.19
C LYS A 152 28.64 26.03 38.86
N ASN A 153 27.44 26.62 38.85
CA ASN A 153 27.22 27.92 39.51
C ASN A 153 27.43 27.83 41.03
N LYS A 154 26.96 26.76 41.68
CA LYS A 154 27.19 26.55 43.13
C LYS A 154 28.66 26.37 43.49
N GLY A 155 29.42 25.62 42.69
CA GLY A 155 30.87 25.45 42.92
C GLY A 155 31.70 26.71 42.68
N THR A 156 31.14 27.72 42.01
CA THR A 156 31.81 29.02 41.79
C THR A 156 31.48 30.01 42.93
N GLU A 157 30.28 29.96 43.50
CA GLU A 157 29.87 30.75 44.67
C GLU A 157 30.53 30.29 45.99
N GLU A 158 30.92 29.02 46.12
CA GLU A 158 31.64 28.50 47.30
C GLU A 158 33.16 28.74 47.27
N ALA A 159 33.70 29.25 46.15
CA ALA A 159 35.13 29.49 45.95
C ALA A 159 35.54 30.98 46.03
N GLU A 160 34.58 31.89 46.23
CA GLU A 160 34.80 33.31 46.60
C GLU A 160 34.63 33.53 48.11
#